data_AF-A0A9Q9CBT8-F1
#
_entry.id   AF-A0A9Q9CBT8-F1
#
_cell.length_a   1.000
_cell.length_b   1.000
_cell.length_c   1.000
_cell.angle_alpha   90.00
_cell.angle_beta   90.00
_cell.angle_gamma   90.00
#
_symmetry.space_group_name_H-M   'P 1'
#
loop_
_entity.id
_entity.type
_entity.pdbx_description
1 polymer ?
#
loop_
_entity_poly.entity_id
_entity_poly.type
_entity_poly.pdbx_seq_one_letter_code
_entity_poly.pdbx_strand_id
1 'polypeptide(L)'
;MAVNKISVADLVKFEEGDKIDLTELEENKDSVYAAIREEVFDAAKQTKKKSKKVVEDFYEVVPSTSLEKMMDKILQREKAKETGAVLFEKNFKYEFDKKMRRIKRIKSKTYRRIRRQNKLKNKEVLEENMQENQGVQQDRARPLIPDVLLKEVEEVEEDTPILSFGGDENRGENEQERLVRLAFKDDIEEQEKAFAKEKEEVVNEEAPRVEEVVLPGWGEWAGPGLEVVKTKSNTIRNIVEGIKYSNRKDFNRSHIIINEKALEVDKRFLAELPFGYTENEYNEKIGTSISRERNTLRIFRKLVRSKACHVNSKAIEPFHYSPE
;
A
#
# COMPACT_ATOMS: atom_id res chain seq x y z
N MET A 1 23.72 -3.11 34.19
CA MET A 1 23.92 -1.92 33.34
C MET A 1 22.55 -1.37 33.01
N ALA A 2 22.24 -0.15 33.42
CA ALA A 2 20.92 0.44 33.21
C ALA A 2 20.71 0.70 31.72
N VAL A 3 19.61 0.21 31.17
CA VAL A 3 19.23 0.46 29.78
C VAL A 3 18.63 1.85 29.74
N ASN A 4 19.39 2.82 29.22
CA ASN A 4 18.93 4.18 29.00
C ASN A 4 17.87 4.16 27.90
N LYS A 5 16.59 4.16 28.30
CA LYS A 5 15.45 4.30 27.40
C LYS A 5 15.26 5.78 27.13
N ILE A 6 15.57 6.21 25.92
CA ILE A 6 15.31 7.59 25.46
C ILE A 6 13.80 7.76 25.39
N SER A 7 13.26 8.70 26.17
CA SER A 7 11.84 9.00 26.18
C SER A 7 11.50 10.03 25.09
N VAL A 8 10.26 10.06 24.61
CA VAL A 8 9.80 11.04 23.60
C VAL A 8 9.98 12.48 24.09
N ALA A 9 10.00 12.71 25.41
CA ALA A 9 10.25 14.01 26.03
C ALA A 9 11.71 14.47 25.90
N ASP A 10 12.66 13.55 25.69
CA ASP A 10 14.08 13.90 25.53
C ASP A 10 14.39 14.38 24.10
N LEU A 11 13.55 14.02 23.13
CA LEU A 11 13.66 14.46 21.73
C LEU A 11 13.15 15.89 21.50
N VAL A 12 12.39 16.45 22.44
CA VAL A 12 11.81 17.80 22.33
C VAL A 12 12.75 18.88 22.89
N LYS A 13 13.87 18.49 23.52
CA LYS A 13 14.82 19.42 24.17
C LYS A 13 16.00 19.87 23.31
N PHE A 14 16.04 19.50 22.03
CA PHE A 14 17.14 19.90 21.14
C PHE A 14 16.80 21.22 20.44
N GLU A 15 17.27 22.33 21.01
CA GLU A 15 17.36 23.62 20.32
C GLU A 15 18.57 23.63 19.35
N GLU A 16 18.49 24.45 18.31
CA GLU A 16 19.38 24.47 17.14
C GLU A 16 20.86 24.66 17.52
N GLY A 17 21.66 23.58 17.46
CA GLY A 17 23.13 23.70 17.52
C GLY A 17 23.91 22.46 17.93
N ASP A 18 23.30 21.51 18.63
CA ASP A 18 24.05 20.36 19.17
C ASP A 18 24.30 19.28 18.11
N LYS A 19 25.58 19.04 17.80
CA LYS A 19 26.02 17.96 16.91
C LYS A 19 25.96 16.64 17.65
N ILE A 20 25.13 15.73 17.15
CA ILE A 20 25.00 14.36 17.66
C ILE A 20 26.22 13.54 17.19
N ASP A 21 26.93 12.91 18.13
CA ASP A 21 27.98 11.93 17.83
C ASP A 21 27.35 10.67 17.22
N LEU A 22 27.50 10.54 15.90
CA LEU A 22 26.92 9.46 15.07
C LEU A 22 27.44 8.05 15.43
N THR A 23 28.47 7.94 16.26
CA THR A 23 29.08 6.70 16.73
C THR A 23 28.17 5.94 17.71
N GLU A 24 27.46 6.64 18.60
CA GLU A 24 26.55 6.00 19.57
C GLU A 24 25.29 5.42 18.89
N LEU A 25 24.87 6.00 17.77
CA LEU A 25 23.76 5.50 16.96
C LEU A 25 24.12 4.23 16.15
N GLU A 26 25.40 3.94 15.93
CA GLU A 26 25.82 2.69 15.26
C GLU A 26 25.78 1.49 16.19
N GLU A 27 26.15 1.66 17.46
CA GLU A 27 26.03 0.62 18.49
C GLU A 27 24.56 0.30 18.83
N ASN A 28 23.69 1.31 18.74
CA ASN A 28 22.25 1.16 18.99
C ASN A 28 21.47 0.50 17.83
N LYS A 29 22.04 0.40 16.62
CA LYS A 29 21.37 -0.30 15.49
C LYS A 29 21.14 -1.77 15.82
N ASP A 30 22.13 -2.44 16.39
CA ASP A 30 22.04 -3.87 16.70
C ASP A 30 21.03 -4.15 17.82
N SER A 31 20.89 -3.23 18.78
CA SER A 31 19.86 -3.27 19.84
C SER A 31 18.45 -3.08 19.26
N VAL A 32 18.25 -2.08 18.39
CA VAL A 32 16.97 -1.85 17.70
C VAL A 32 16.60 -3.02 16.80
N TYR A 33 17.57 -3.62 16.11
CA TYR A 33 17.35 -4.84 15.31
C TYR A 33 16.98 -6.05 16.17
N ALA A 34 17.56 -6.18 17.37
CA ALA A 34 17.21 -7.23 18.32
C ALA A 34 15.78 -7.04 18.87
N ALA A 35 15.42 -5.81 19.23
CA ALA A 35 14.09 -5.46 19.70
C ALA A 35 13.01 -5.72 18.65
N ILE A 36 13.20 -5.28 17.40
CA ILE A 36 12.25 -5.53 16.31
C ILE A 36 12.12 -7.03 16.02
N ARG A 37 13.22 -7.79 16.12
CA ARG A 37 13.18 -9.25 15.97
C ARG A 37 12.32 -9.87 17.07
N GLU A 38 12.55 -9.52 18.32
CA GLU A 38 11.79 -10.04 19.46
C GLU A 38 10.32 -9.67 19.41
N GLU A 39 9.98 -8.42 19.06
CA GLU A 39 8.61 -7.97 18.89
C GLU A 39 7.85 -8.75 17.80
N VAL A 40 8.50 -9.05 16.67
CA VAL A 40 7.92 -9.88 15.61
C VAL A 40 7.75 -11.33 16.06
N PHE A 41 8.69 -11.86 16.86
CA PHE A 41 8.56 -13.19 17.46
C PHE A 41 7.41 -13.25 18.47
N ASP A 42 7.22 -12.21 19.27
CA ASP A 42 6.11 -12.13 20.23
C ASP A 42 4.77 -11.96 19.52
N ALA A 43 4.70 -11.18 18.44
CA ALA A 43 3.52 -11.10 17.58
C ALA A 43 3.18 -12.47 16.94
N ALA A 44 4.18 -13.23 16.49
CA ALA A 44 3.99 -14.58 15.95
C ALA A 44 3.55 -15.59 17.03
N LYS A 45 3.99 -15.45 18.29
CA LYS A 45 3.48 -16.23 19.42
C LYS A 45 2.04 -15.86 19.78
N GLN A 46 1.68 -14.59 19.72
CA GLN A 46 0.33 -14.11 20.01
C GLN A 46 -0.70 -14.62 18.99
N THR A 47 -0.34 -14.72 17.70
CA THR A 47 -1.23 -15.30 16.68
C THR A 47 -1.52 -16.79 16.90
N LYS A 48 -0.60 -17.53 17.55
CA LYS A 48 -0.78 -18.95 17.93
C LYS A 48 -1.58 -19.16 19.22
N LYS A 49 -1.81 -18.13 20.04
CA LYS A 49 -2.67 -18.20 21.24
C LYS A 49 -4.18 -18.27 20.92
N LYS A 50 -4.57 -18.28 19.65
CA LYS A 50 -5.93 -18.70 19.26
C LYS A 50 -6.04 -20.22 19.46
N SER A 51 -6.49 -20.60 20.65
CA SER A 51 -6.69 -21.97 21.10
C SER A 51 -7.55 -22.78 20.12
N LYS A 52 -6.97 -23.82 19.51
CA LYS A 52 -7.77 -25.00 19.18
C LYS A 52 -8.27 -25.55 20.52
N LYS A 53 -9.58 -25.64 20.73
CA LYS A 53 -10.13 -26.47 21.80
C LYS A 53 -9.71 -27.90 21.45
N VAL A 54 -8.70 -28.41 22.15
CA VAL A 54 -8.40 -29.85 22.14
C VAL A 54 -9.49 -30.47 22.98
N VAL A 55 -10.31 -31.33 22.39
CA VAL A 55 -11.17 -32.22 23.15
C VAL A 55 -10.20 -33.15 23.88
N GLU A 56 -10.14 -33.04 25.20
CA GLU A 56 -9.33 -33.95 26.00
C GLU A 56 -9.99 -35.34 25.90
N ASP A 57 -9.44 -36.20 25.06
CA ASP A 57 -9.82 -37.61 25.03
C ASP A 57 -9.43 -38.21 26.38
N PHE A 58 -10.43 -38.66 27.15
CA PHE A 58 -10.30 -39.16 28.53
C PHE A 58 -9.26 -40.29 28.71
N TYR A 59 -8.79 -40.90 27.63
CA TYR A 59 -7.81 -41.98 27.62
C TYR A 59 -6.37 -41.55 27.26
N GLU A 60 -6.12 -40.30 26.89
CA GLU A 60 -4.75 -39.80 26.70
C GLU A 60 -4.15 -39.37 28.05
N VAL A 61 -3.41 -40.28 28.68
CA VAL A 61 -2.65 -40.00 29.90
C VAL A 61 -1.49 -39.06 29.55
N VAL A 62 -1.72 -37.75 29.68
CA VAL A 62 -0.67 -36.75 29.52
C VAL A 62 0.23 -36.77 30.75
N PRO A 63 1.54 -37.07 30.61
CA PRO A 63 2.45 -37.12 31.75
C PRO A 63 2.53 -35.74 32.41
N SER A 64 2.09 -35.65 33.67
CA SER A 64 1.96 -34.37 34.38
C SER A 64 3.26 -34.03 35.11
N THR A 65 3.94 -35.05 35.64
CA THR A 65 5.12 -34.89 36.48
C THR A 65 6.41 -34.79 35.65
N SER A 66 7.44 -34.15 36.23
CA SER A 66 8.76 -34.00 35.60
C SER A 66 9.42 -35.36 35.31
N LEU A 67 9.20 -36.34 36.20
CA LEU A 67 9.72 -37.69 36.07
C LEU A 67 9.05 -38.47 34.94
N GLU A 68 7.72 -38.41 34.85
CA GLU A 68 6.97 -39.03 33.75
C GLU A 68 7.37 -38.43 32.40
N LYS A 69 7.53 -37.10 32.31
CA LYS A 69 8.01 -36.42 31.09
C LYS A 69 9.41 -36.89 30.69
N MET A 70 10.30 -37.15 31.65
CA MET A 70 11.64 -37.67 31.36
C MET A 70 11.59 -39.14 30.93
N MET A 71 10.79 -39.97 31.60
CA MET A 71 10.59 -41.37 31.24
C MET A 71 10.00 -41.51 29.84
N ASP A 72 8.99 -40.71 29.50
CA ASP A 72 8.34 -40.70 28.19
C ASP A 72 9.31 -40.25 27.08
N LYS A 73 10.19 -39.29 27.38
CA LYS A 73 11.28 -38.84 26.49
C LYS A 73 12.37 -39.90 26.28
N ILE A 74 12.58 -40.78 27.27
CA ILE A 74 13.50 -41.92 27.20
C ILE A 74 12.85 -43.09 26.47
N LEU A 75 11.52 -43.25 26.56
CA LEU A 75 10.74 -44.30 25.88
C LEU A 75 10.58 -44.00 24.39
N GLN A 76 10.27 -42.75 24.04
CA GLN A 76 10.06 -42.29 22.65
C GLN A 76 11.38 -41.94 21.94
N ARG A 77 12.47 -42.66 22.23
CA ARG A 77 13.86 -42.30 21.86
C ARG A 77 14.21 -42.41 20.37
N GLU A 78 13.24 -42.55 19.48
CA GLU A 78 13.48 -42.60 18.03
C GLU A 78 12.91 -41.37 17.32
N LYS A 79 13.83 -40.46 16.99
CA LYS A 79 13.65 -39.28 16.13
C LYS A 79 12.55 -38.33 16.62
N ALA A 80 12.94 -37.42 17.51
CA ALA A 80 12.19 -36.18 17.71
C ALA A 80 12.12 -35.43 16.36
N LYS A 81 11.05 -35.67 15.60
CA LYS A 81 10.68 -34.84 14.46
C LYS A 81 10.64 -33.42 14.99
N GLU A 82 11.53 -32.55 14.50
CA GLU A 82 11.56 -31.16 14.93
C GLU A 82 10.13 -30.63 14.85
N THR A 83 9.60 -30.16 15.98
CA THR A 83 8.21 -29.70 16.03
C THR A 83 8.06 -28.61 14.97
N GLY A 84 6.92 -28.55 14.27
CA GLY A 84 6.74 -27.62 13.15
C GLY A 84 7.03 -26.15 13.51
N ALA A 85 6.99 -25.80 14.81
CA ALA A 85 7.45 -24.53 15.33
C ALA A 85 8.95 -24.30 15.11
N VAL A 86 9.82 -25.26 15.42
CA VAL A 86 11.28 -25.13 15.29
C VAL A 86 11.68 -24.96 13.82
N LEU A 87 11.06 -25.72 12.91
CA LEU A 87 11.30 -25.59 11.47
C LEU A 87 10.86 -24.22 10.95
N PHE A 88 9.72 -23.73 11.41
CA PHE A 88 9.22 -22.41 11.05
C PHE A 88 10.16 -21.30 11.53
N GLU A 89 10.65 -21.37 12.77
CA GLU A 89 11.60 -20.39 13.32
C GLU A 89 12.92 -20.35 12.55
N LYS A 90 13.43 -21.53 12.16
CA LYS A 90 14.62 -21.63 11.30
C LYS A 90 14.40 -20.99 9.93
N ASN A 91 13.26 -21.29 9.30
CA ASN A 91 12.90 -20.72 7.99
C ASN A 91 12.73 -19.18 8.06
N PHE A 92 12.10 -18.68 9.13
CA PHE A 92 11.94 -17.24 9.34
C PHE A 92 13.27 -16.53 9.55
N LYS A 93 14.14 -17.09 10.39
CA LYS A 93 15.49 -16.56 10.61
C LYS A 93 16.27 -16.52 9.30
N TYR A 94 16.19 -17.58 8.50
CA TYR A 94 16.87 -17.65 7.22
C TYR A 94 16.41 -16.56 6.23
N GLU A 95 15.10 -16.37 6.07
CA GLU A 95 14.56 -15.32 5.19
C GLU A 95 14.87 -13.91 5.69
N PHE A 96 14.83 -13.69 7.00
CA PHE A 96 15.26 -12.43 7.61
C PHE A 96 16.75 -12.13 7.31
N ASP A 97 17.64 -13.10 7.53
CA ASP A 97 19.07 -12.96 7.28
C ASP A 97 19.38 -12.73 5.78
N LYS A 98 18.58 -13.32 4.89
CA LYS A 98 18.67 -13.11 3.44
C LYS A 98 18.27 -11.68 3.05
N LYS A 99 17.15 -11.17 3.60
CA LYS A 99 16.70 -9.78 3.41
C LYS A 99 17.75 -8.79 3.94
N MET A 100 18.32 -9.05 5.11
CA MET A 100 19.35 -8.21 5.71
C MET A 100 20.64 -8.19 4.90
N ARG A 101 21.10 -9.34 4.38
CA ARG A 101 22.24 -9.41 3.45
C ARG A 101 21.99 -8.57 2.19
N ARG A 102 20.77 -8.57 1.64
CA ARG A 102 20.39 -7.74 0.49
C ARG A 102 20.45 -6.25 0.84
N ILE A 103 19.93 -5.84 1.99
CA ILE A 103 19.96 -4.45 2.46
C ILE A 103 21.42 -3.98 2.68
N LYS A 104 22.27 -4.78 3.32
CA LYS A 104 23.71 -4.46 3.49
C LYS A 104 24.40 -4.28 2.14
N ARG A 105 24.09 -5.13 1.16
CA ARG A 105 24.61 -4.97 -0.23
C ARG A 105 24.12 -3.67 -0.87
N ILE A 106 22.83 -3.34 -0.77
CA ILE A 106 22.28 -2.08 -1.31
C ILE A 106 22.99 -0.89 -0.67
N LYS A 107 23.06 -0.82 0.67
CA LYS A 107 23.74 0.26 1.41
C LYS A 107 25.22 0.37 1.05
N SER A 108 25.90 -0.74 0.82
CA SER A 108 27.30 -0.73 0.35
C SER A 108 27.46 -0.22 -1.09
N LYS A 109 26.50 -0.54 -1.98
CA LYS A 109 26.50 -0.08 -3.38
C LYS A 109 26.16 1.40 -3.48
N THR A 110 25.19 1.88 -2.69
CA THR A 110 24.84 3.30 -2.61
C THR A 110 25.99 4.11 -2.02
N TYR A 111 26.62 3.63 -0.93
CA TYR A 111 27.82 4.26 -0.36
C TYR A 111 28.96 4.39 -1.40
N ARG A 112 29.25 3.33 -2.16
CA ARG A 112 30.27 3.38 -3.23
C ARG A 112 29.90 4.35 -4.35
N ARG A 113 28.62 4.46 -4.70
CA ARG A 113 28.12 5.42 -5.71
C ARG A 113 28.29 6.87 -5.22
N ILE A 114 27.87 7.16 -3.99
CA ILE A 114 28.01 8.48 -3.35
C ILE A 114 29.50 8.85 -3.23
N ARG A 115 30.34 7.93 -2.78
CA ARG A 115 31.80 8.17 -2.67
C ARG A 115 32.46 8.47 -4.02
N ARG A 116 32.02 7.84 -5.11
CA ARG A 116 32.49 8.16 -6.48
C ARG A 116 32.03 9.55 -6.92
N GLN A 117 30.75 9.88 -6.71
CA GLN A 117 30.23 11.21 -7.04
C GLN A 117 30.95 12.31 -6.25
N ASN A 118 31.17 12.13 -4.94
CA ASN A 118 31.91 13.11 -4.14
C ASN A 118 33.36 13.25 -4.59
N LYS A 119 34.02 12.16 -5.04
CA LYS A 119 35.37 12.25 -5.60
C LYS A 119 35.40 13.03 -6.92
N LEU A 120 34.38 12.89 -7.77
CA LEU A 120 34.24 13.65 -9.01
C LEU A 120 33.95 15.13 -8.71
N LYS A 121 32.98 15.43 -7.84
CA LYS A 121 32.70 16.79 -7.38
C LYS A 121 33.92 17.48 -6.77
N ASN A 122 34.66 16.79 -5.91
CA ASN A 122 35.88 17.35 -5.33
C ASN A 122 36.96 17.59 -6.41
N LYS A 123 37.01 16.76 -7.46
CA LYS A 123 37.93 16.95 -8.58
C LYS A 123 37.51 18.13 -9.45
N GLU A 124 36.22 18.28 -9.73
CA GLU A 124 35.64 19.44 -10.43
C GLU A 124 35.92 20.73 -9.66
N VAL A 125 35.67 20.77 -8.35
CA VAL A 125 36.00 21.92 -7.48
C VAL A 125 37.49 22.22 -7.48
N LEU A 126 38.36 21.20 -7.52
CA LEU A 126 39.81 21.40 -7.65
C LEU A 126 40.19 21.97 -9.03
N GLU A 127 39.53 21.52 -10.10
CA GLU A 127 39.73 22.04 -11.45
C GLU A 127 39.23 23.49 -11.58
N GLU A 128 38.09 23.83 -10.98
CA GLU A 128 37.56 25.19 -10.88
C GLU A 128 38.51 26.11 -10.09
N ASN A 129 39.01 25.68 -8.93
CA ASN A 129 40.01 26.44 -8.15
C ASN A 129 41.36 26.61 -8.90
N MET A 130 41.73 25.68 -9.78
CA MET A 130 42.92 25.81 -10.64
C MET A 130 42.69 26.76 -11.82
N GLN A 131 41.48 26.78 -12.39
CA GLN A 131 41.10 27.71 -13.45
C GLN A 131 40.96 29.15 -12.92
N GLU A 132 40.40 29.34 -11.73
CA GLU A 132 40.33 30.66 -11.07
C GLU A 132 41.73 31.24 -10.77
N ASN A 133 42.71 30.40 -10.43
CA ASN A 133 44.11 30.84 -10.23
C ASN A 133 44.89 31.07 -11.54
N GLN A 134 44.37 30.63 -12.68
CA GLN A 134 44.98 30.88 -14.00
C GLN A 134 44.30 32.04 -14.76
N GLY A 135 43.26 32.66 -14.20
CA GLY A 135 42.50 33.76 -14.78
C GLY A 135 43.00 35.18 -14.47
N VAL A 136 44.19 35.36 -13.87
CA VAL A 136 44.78 36.68 -13.62
C VAL A 136 45.95 36.94 -14.58
N GLN A 137 45.62 37.15 -15.86
CA GLN A 137 46.34 37.99 -16.84
C GLN A 137 45.78 37.75 -18.25
N GLN A 138 44.96 38.67 -18.76
CA GLN A 138 45.01 39.23 -20.14
C GLN A 138 43.83 40.18 -20.43
N ASP A 139 44.15 41.48 -20.43
CA ASP A 139 43.83 42.55 -21.39
C ASP A 139 42.40 42.87 -21.89
N ARG A 140 41.95 44.08 -21.46
CA ARG A 140 41.54 45.26 -22.25
C ARG A 140 40.74 45.07 -23.56
N ALA A 141 39.45 45.42 -23.51
CA ALA A 141 38.80 46.45 -24.35
C ALA A 141 37.31 46.59 -24.01
N ARG A 142 36.85 47.80 -23.62
CA ARG A 142 35.43 48.19 -23.63
C ARG A 142 35.32 49.50 -24.41
N PRO A 143 34.47 49.63 -25.43
CA PRO A 143 34.15 50.94 -25.98
C PRO A 143 33.11 51.64 -25.09
N LEU A 144 33.39 52.90 -24.75
CA LEU A 144 32.46 53.83 -24.12
C LEU A 144 31.36 54.23 -25.11
N ILE A 145 30.09 54.14 -24.68
CA ILE A 145 28.94 54.81 -25.30
C ILE A 145 28.34 55.71 -24.20
N PRO A 146 28.05 57.00 -24.44
CA PRO A 146 27.67 57.94 -23.38
C PRO A 146 26.18 57.84 -22.97
N ASP A 147 25.96 57.94 -21.65
CA ASP A 147 24.69 57.88 -20.88
C ASP A 147 23.72 59.07 -21.09
N VAL A 148 23.46 59.50 -22.32
CA VAL A 148 22.45 60.53 -22.56
C VAL A 148 21.49 60.05 -23.62
N LEU A 149 20.43 59.36 -23.18
CA LEU A 149 19.07 59.31 -23.75
C LEU A 149 18.29 58.13 -23.18
N LEU A 150 18.05 58.15 -21.86
CA LEU A 150 16.92 57.44 -21.27
C LEU A 150 15.81 58.45 -21.00
N LYS A 151 14.82 58.49 -21.89
CA LYS A 151 13.46 58.85 -21.51
C LYS A 151 12.44 58.29 -22.48
N GLU A 152 11.49 57.56 -21.90
CA GLU A 152 10.15 57.25 -22.41
C GLU A 152 10.10 56.23 -23.56
N VAL A 153 10.07 54.94 -23.22
CA VAL A 153 8.85 54.11 -23.05
C VAL A 153 9.32 52.80 -22.39
N GLU A 154 9.03 52.61 -21.10
CA GLU A 154 9.02 51.26 -20.54
C GLU A 154 7.75 50.60 -21.10
N GLU A 155 7.91 49.76 -22.12
CA GLU A 155 6.90 48.75 -22.44
C GLU A 155 6.90 47.78 -21.26
N VAL A 156 6.04 48.06 -20.28
CA VAL A 156 5.61 47.05 -19.32
C VAL A 156 4.83 46.03 -20.12
N GLU A 157 5.52 44.98 -20.58
CA GLU A 157 4.86 43.75 -20.98
C GLU A 157 4.15 43.23 -19.72
N GLU A 158 2.89 43.61 -19.56
CA GLU A 158 1.98 42.95 -18.65
C GLU A 158 1.72 41.55 -19.21
N ASP A 159 2.67 40.66 -18.94
CA ASP A 159 2.50 39.21 -18.96
C ASP A 159 1.40 38.86 -17.97
N THR A 160 0.14 39.11 -18.35
CA THR A 160 -1.04 38.62 -17.63
C THR A 160 -1.09 37.11 -17.87
N PRO A 161 -0.72 36.28 -16.88
CA PRO A 161 -0.26 34.92 -17.12
C PRO A 161 -1.39 33.90 -17.37
N ILE A 162 -2.61 34.38 -17.66
CA ILE A 162 -3.82 33.54 -17.67
C ILE A 162 -4.59 33.60 -19.00
N LEU A 163 -4.41 34.63 -19.84
CA LEU A 163 -5.26 34.87 -21.02
C LEU A 163 -4.52 35.09 -22.36
N SER A 164 -3.25 34.73 -22.48
CA SER A 164 -2.61 34.66 -23.80
C SER A 164 -2.93 33.33 -24.48
N PHE A 165 -3.82 33.37 -25.47
CA PHE A 165 -4.19 32.23 -26.34
C PHE A 165 -3.09 31.93 -27.39
N GLY A 166 -1.97 32.67 -27.38
CA GLY A 166 -0.78 32.41 -28.18
C GLY A 166 0.18 31.52 -27.42
N GLY A 167 0.00 30.20 -27.52
CA GLY A 167 0.83 29.22 -26.83
C GLY A 167 2.26 29.17 -27.37
N ASP A 168 3.22 29.64 -26.58
CA ASP A 168 4.59 29.16 -26.68
C ASP A 168 4.63 27.73 -26.11
N GLU A 169 4.75 26.74 -27.01
CA GLU A 169 4.80 25.30 -26.71
C GLU A 169 5.99 24.89 -25.81
N ASN A 170 6.87 25.84 -25.43
CA ASN A 170 8.11 25.60 -24.68
C ASN A 170 8.04 26.01 -23.19
N ARG A 171 6.96 26.62 -22.67
CA ARG A 171 6.76 26.71 -21.20
C ARG A 171 6.35 25.34 -20.70
N GLY A 172 7.30 24.62 -20.10
CA GLY A 172 7.12 23.22 -19.70
C GLY A 172 5.85 23.01 -18.88
N GLU A 173 5.09 21.97 -19.21
CA GLU A 173 3.79 21.59 -18.60
C GLU A 173 3.79 21.68 -17.05
N ASN A 174 4.94 21.42 -16.42
CA ASN A 174 5.15 21.50 -14.98
C ASN A 174 5.00 22.92 -14.39
N GLU A 175 5.25 23.97 -15.16
CA GLU A 175 5.16 25.35 -14.69
C GLU A 175 3.70 25.80 -14.65
N GLN A 176 2.90 25.41 -15.65
CA GLN A 176 1.46 25.58 -15.64
C GLN A 176 0.83 24.80 -14.46
N GLU A 177 1.21 23.53 -14.26
CA GLU A 177 0.76 22.76 -13.09
C GLU A 177 1.15 23.42 -11.77
N ARG A 178 2.35 23.98 -11.68
CA ARG A 178 2.82 24.68 -10.49
C ARG A 178 2.04 25.95 -10.22
N LEU A 179 1.74 26.73 -11.26
CA LEU A 179 0.90 27.93 -11.16
C LEU A 179 -0.52 27.58 -10.75
N VAL A 180 -1.11 26.52 -11.32
CA VAL A 180 -2.42 26.00 -10.93
C VAL A 180 -2.39 25.55 -9.46
N ARG A 181 -1.38 24.77 -9.04
CA ARG A 181 -1.23 24.37 -7.63
C ARG A 181 -1.07 25.56 -6.69
N LEU A 182 -0.38 26.62 -7.11
CA LEU A 182 -0.23 27.83 -6.31
C LEU A 182 -1.55 28.61 -6.23
N ALA A 183 -2.24 28.78 -7.35
CA ALA A 183 -3.50 29.51 -7.45
C ALA A 183 -4.62 28.85 -6.64
N PHE A 184 -4.64 27.52 -6.58
CA PHE A 184 -5.63 26.76 -5.82
C PHE A 184 -5.11 26.24 -4.48
N LYS A 185 -3.91 26.63 -4.01
CA LYS A 185 -3.33 26.05 -2.79
C LYS A 185 -4.25 26.21 -1.58
N ASP A 186 -4.77 27.42 -1.40
CA ASP A 186 -5.59 27.76 -0.23
C ASP A 186 -6.95 27.03 -0.29
N ASP A 187 -7.56 26.95 -1.48
CA ASP A 187 -8.79 26.20 -1.71
C ASP A 187 -8.59 24.69 -1.57
N ILE A 188 -7.43 24.16 -1.99
CA ILE A 188 -7.07 22.74 -1.91
C ILE A 188 -6.94 22.31 -0.45
N GLU A 189 -6.28 23.10 0.41
CA GLU A 189 -6.08 22.72 1.82
C GLU A 189 -7.41 22.59 2.57
N GLU A 190 -8.36 23.51 2.33
CA GLU A 190 -9.70 23.43 2.93
C GLU A 190 -10.47 22.21 2.41
N GLN A 191 -10.44 21.98 1.09
CA GLN A 191 -11.11 20.85 0.45
C GLN A 191 -10.51 19.50 0.89
N GLU A 192 -9.19 19.39 1.00
CA GLU A 192 -8.51 18.18 1.47
C GLU A 192 -8.91 17.85 2.92
N LYS A 193 -9.03 18.88 3.77
CA LYS A 193 -9.50 18.70 5.14
C LYS A 193 -10.96 18.28 5.21
N ALA A 194 -11.83 18.89 4.39
CA ALA A 194 -13.24 18.50 4.30
C ALA A 194 -13.38 17.04 3.81
N PHE A 195 -12.61 16.68 2.77
CA PHE A 195 -12.57 15.34 2.22
C PHE A 195 -12.04 14.30 3.21
N ALA A 196 -10.98 14.64 3.97
CA ALA A 196 -10.45 13.74 5.00
C ALA A 196 -11.49 13.46 6.08
N LYS A 197 -12.26 14.48 6.51
CA LYS A 197 -13.36 14.31 7.47
C LYS A 197 -14.48 13.43 6.91
N GLU A 198 -14.94 13.71 5.69
CA GLU A 198 -15.96 12.91 5.02
C GLU A 198 -15.51 11.44 4.91
N LYS A 199 -14.25 11.22 4.54
CA LYS A 199 -13.67 9.87 4.49
C LYS A 199 -13.65 9.18 5.85
N GLU A 200 -13.26 9.89 6.90
CA GLU A 200 -13.28 9.38 8.27
C GLU A 200 -14.70 9.05 8.74
N GLU A 201 -15.68 9.89 8.41
CA GLU A 201 -17.10 9.67 8.72
C GLU A 201 -17.62 8.41 8.03
N VAL A 202 -17.41 8.26 6.72
CA VAL A 202 -17.80 7.06 5.95
C VAL A 202 -17.08 5.81 6.48
N VAL A 203 -15.80 5.91 6.81
CA VAL A 203 -15.02 4.81 7.41
C VAL A 203 -15.60 4.38 8.74
N ASN A 204 -15.97 5.33 9.59
CA ASN A 204 -16.53 5.04 10.89
C ASN A 204 -17.95 4.47 10.81
N GLU A 205 -18.77 4.94 9.87
CA GLU A 205 -20.10 4.39 9.58
C GLU A 205 -20.05 2.94 9.09
N GLU A 206 -19.08 2.61 8.25
CA GLU A 206 -18.91 1.26 7.69
C GLU A 206 -18.12 0.31 8.60
N ALA A 207 -17.43 0.83 9.61
CA ALA A 207 -16.65 0.02 10.53
C ALA A 207 -17.53 -0.99 11.28
N PRO A 208 -17.03 -2.19 11.57
CA PRO A 208 -17.78 -3.17 12.37
C PRO A 208 -18.02 -2.61 13.78
N ARG A 209 -19.28 -2.50 14.18
CA ARG A 209 -19.69 -1.95 15.48
C ARG A 209 -20.23 -3.06 16.38
N VAL A 210 -19.88 -2.99 17.66
CA VAL A 210 -20.43 -3.86 18.69
C VAL A 210 -21.35 -3.02 19.55
N GLU A 211 -22.64 -3.15 19.32
CA GLU A 211 -23.67 -2.45 20.08
C GLU A 211 -24.03 -3.31 21.29
N GLU A 212 -23.83 -2.78 22.49
CA GLU A 212 -24.21 -3.45 23.72
C GLU A 212 -25.58 -2.91 24.17
N VAL A 213 -26.62 -3.73 24.02
CA VAL A 213 -27.95 -3.44 24.57
C VAL A 213 -28.01 -4.05 25.96
N VAL A 214 -28.16 -3.22 26.98
CA VAL A 214 -28.42 -3.70 28.35
C VAL A 214 -29.90 -4.03 28.46
N LEU A 215 -30.23 -5.21 28.96
CA LEU A 215 -31.61 -5.59 29.20
C LEU A 215 -32.18 -4.72 30.33
N PRO A 216 -33.42 -4.21 30.16
CA PRO A 216 -34.07 -3.44 31.20
C PRO A 216 -34.31 -4.35 32.41
N GLY A 217 -33.75 -3.97 33.56
CA GLY A 217 -33.80 -4.73 34.80
C GLY A 217 -34.67 -4.08 35.88
N TRP A 218 -34.90 -4.80 36.99
CA TRP A 218 -35.66 -4.30 38.14
C TRP A 218 -35.05 -3.02 38.77
N GLY A 219 -33.76 -2.75 38.54
CA GLY A 219 -33.06 -1.55 38.99
C GLY A 219 -33.38 -0.27 38.20
N GLU A 220 -33.93 -0.35 36.99
CA GLU A 220 -34.34 0.85 36.22
C GLU A 220 -35.64 1.47 36.77
N TRP A 221 -36.45 0.69 37.50
CA TRP A 221 -37.63 1.19 38.21
C TRP A 221 -37.31 1.98 39.48
N ALA A 222 -36.10 1.86 40.02
CA ALA A 222 -35.69 2.53 41.26
C ALA A 222 -35.46 4.04 41.10
N GLY A 223 -35.62 4.58 39.89
CA GLY A 223 -35.58 6.01 39.59
C GLY A 223 -34.27 6.46 38.91
N PRO A 224 -34.28 7.67 38.32
CA PRO A 224 -33.10 8.25 37.67
C PRO A 224 -31.99 8.50 38.70
N GLY A 225 -30.76 8.01 38.44
CA GLY A 225 -29.58 8.27 39.27
C GLY A 225 -28.80 7.03 39.71
N LEU A 226 -29.30 5.81 39.43
CA LEU A 226 -28.55 4.57 39.65
C LEU A 226 -27.82 4.14 38.37
N GLU A 227 -26.51 3.92 38.48
CA GLU A 227 -25.70 3.43 37.36
C GLU A 227 -25.99 1.94 37.10
N VAL A 228 -26.38 1.62 35.87
CA VAL A 228 -26.62 0.22 35.47
C VAL A 228 -25.28 -0.46 35.21
N VAL A 229 -24.90 -1.38 36.10
CA VAL A 229 -23.66 -2.15 35.95
C VAL A 229 -23.84 -3.22 34.86
N LYS A 230 -23.05 -3.09 33.80
CA LYS A 230 -23.01 -4.04 32.68
C LYS A 230 -22.42 -5.38 33.11
N THR A 231 -23.19 -6.44 33.01
CA THR A 231 -22.76 -7.82 33.27
C THR A 231 -23.01 -8.69 32.05
N LYS A 232 -22.25 -9.79 31.90
CA LYS A 232 -22.37 -10.72 30.75
C LYS A 232 -23.78 -11.29 30.56
N SER A 233 -24.55 -11.41 31.64
CA SER A 233 -25.93 -11.90 31.63
C SER A 233 -26.96 -10.80 31.34
N ASN A 234 -26.65 -9.54 31.67
CA ASN A 234 -27.55 -8.41 31.46
C ASN A 234 -27.33 -7.71 30.11
N THR A 235 -26.15 -7.85 29.50
CA THR A 235 -25.83 -7.19 28.23
C THR A 235 -25.94 -8.16 27.05
N ILE A 236 -26.79 -7.83 26.08
CA ILE A 236 -26.81 -8.45 24.76
C ILE A 236 -25.85 -7.67 23.86
N ARG A 237 -24.92 -8.38 23.21
CA ARG A 237 -23.98 -7.78 22.25
C ARG A 237 -24.46 -8.07 20.84
N ASN A 238 -24.90 -7.04 20.15
CA ASN A 238 -25.23 -7.08 18.73
C ASN A 238 -23.97 -6.68 17.95
N ILE A 239 -23.47 -7.58 17.12
CA ILE A 239 -22.33 -7.29 16.25
C ILE A 239 -22.92 -6.88 14.91
N VAL A 240 -22.86 -5.59 14.60
CA VAL A 240 -23.21 -5.09 13.27
C VAL A 240 -22.04 -5.42 12.36
N GLU A 241 -22.34 -6.22 11.32
CA GLU A 241 -21.34 -6.57 10.31
C GLU A 241 -20.90 -5.30 9.59
N GLY A 242 -19.58 -5.11 9.50
CA GLY A 242 -18.98 -3.94 8.88
C GLY A 242 -17.61 -4.29 8.28
N ILE A 243 -17.08 -3.36 7.50
CA ILE A 243 -15.84 -3.53 6.76
C ILE A 243 -14.69 -3.04 7.63
N LYS A 244 -13.71 -3.91 7.91
CA LYS A 244 -12.50 -3.51 8.63
C LYS A 244 -11.70 -2.53 7.79
N TYR A 245 -11.08 -1.54 8.42
CA TYR A 245 -10.28 -0.51 7.75
C TYR A 245 -9.25 -1.08 6.74
N SER A 246 -8.54 -2.14 7.11
CA SER A 246 -7.54 -2.80 6.24
C SER A 246 -8.11 -3.53 5.02
N ASN A 247 -9.39 -3.91 5.05
CA ASN A 247 -10.02 -4.70 3.99
C ASN A 247 -10.71 -3.81 2.93
N ARG A 248 -10.83 -2.51 3.18
CA ARG A 248 -11.42 -1.58 2.23
C ARG A 248 -10.53 -1.44 0.98
N LYS A 249 -11.15 -1.29 -0.19
CA LYS A 249 -10.49 -1.09 -1.49
C LYS A 249 -9.78 0.25 -1.58
N ASP A 250 -10.24 1.24 -0.83
CA ASP A 250 -9.70 2.60 -0.80
C ASP A 250 -8.63 2.83 0.28
N PHE A 251 -8.28 1.82 1.08
CA PHE A 251 -7.31 1.94 2.19
C PHE A 251 -5.94 2.52 1.77
N ASN A 252 -5.42 2.12 0.60
CA ASN A 252 -4.13 2.59 0.10
C ASN A 252 -4.20 3.88 -0.75
N ARG A 253 -5.37 4.51 -0.84
CA ARG A 253 -5.60 5.67 -1.73
C ARG A 253 -6.03 6.86 -0.86
N SER A 254 -5.36 8.00 -0.94
CA SER A 254 -5.71 9.18 -0.15
C SER A 254 -7.00 9.83 -0.66
N HIS A 255 -7.03 10.25 -1.92
CA HIS A 255 -8.08 11.11 -2.53
C HIS A 255 -9.27 10.36 -3.14
N ILE A 256 -9.54 9.13 -2.70
CA ILE A 256 -10.67 8.33 -3.21
C ILE A 256 -11.44 7.77 -2.02
N ILE A 257 -12.76 7.90 -2.08
CA ILE A 257 -13.72 7.23 -1.19
C ILE A 257 -14.51 6.27 -2.08
N ILE A 258 -14.44 4.97 -1.79
CA ILE A 258 -15.20 3.94 -2.51
C ILE A 258 -16.36 3.50 -1.64
N ASN A 259 -17.58 3.68 -2.13
CA ASN A 259 -18.76 3.11 -1.49
C ASN A 259 -18.82 1.60 -1.81
N GLU A 260 -18.64 0.77 -0.78
CA GLU A 260 -18.68 -0.69 -0.89
C GLU A 260 -20.05 -1.28 -0.52
N LYS A 261 -21.01 -0.46 -0.09
CA LYS A 261 -22.41 -0.84 0.09
C LYS A 261 -23.06 -0.98 -1.30
N ALA A 262 -22.62 -1.98 -2.06
CA ALA A 262 -23.17 -2.29 -3.36
C ALA A 262 -24.63 -2.74 -3.19
N LEU A 263 -25.52 -2.16 -4.00
CA LEU A 263 -26.86 -2.72 -4.17
C LEU A 263 -26.71 -4.10 -4.80
N GLU A 264 -27.46 -5.08 -4.29
CA GLU A 264 -27.52 -6.40 -4.90
C GLU A 264 -27.98 -6.26 -6.35
N VAL A 265 -27.19 -6.76 -7.30
CA VAL A 265 -27.58 -6.75 -8.71
C VAL A 265 -28.74 -7.73 -8.89
N ASP A 266 -29.81 -7.32 -9.60
CA ASP A 266 -30.96 -8.19 -9.82
C ASP A 266 -30.52 -9.54 -10.44
N LYS A 267 -31.17 -10.62 -10.00
CA LYS A 267 -30.92 -12.00 -10.49
C LYS A 267 -30.99 -12.12 -12.02
N ARG A 268 -31.69 -11.21 -12.70
CA ARG A 268 -31.80 -11.16 -14.17
C ARG A 268 -30.48 -10.81 -14.86
N PHE A 269 -29.61 -10.07 -14.18
CA PHE A 269 -28.30 -9.66 -14.71
C PHE A 269 -27.17 -10.57 -14.22
N LEU A 270 -27.48 -11.56 -13.37
CA LEU A 270 -26.51 -12.57 -12.96
C LEU A 270 -26.39 -13.61 -14.07
N ALA A 271 -25.22 -13.67 -14.70
CA ALA A 271 -24.90 -14.69 -15.70
C ALA A 271 -24.08 -15.81 -15.05
N GLU A 272 -24.54 -17.05 -15.18
CA GLU A 272 -23.74 -18.23 -14.89
C GLU A 272 -22.79 -18.53 -16.06
N LEU A 273 -21.62 -19.08 -15.74
CA LEU A 273 -20.62 -19.44 -16.75
C LEU A 273 -21.15 -20.61 -17.61
N PRO A 274 -21.28 -20.44 -18.95
CA PRO A 274 -21.76 -21.52 -19.81
C PRO A 274 -20.82 -22.72 -19.82
N PHE A 275 -21.39 -23.92 -20.00
CA PHE A 275 -20.61 -25.17 -20.03
C PHE A 275 -19.50 -25.12 -21.09
N GLY A 276 -18.31 -25.57 -20.71
CA GLY A 276 -17.15 -25.67 -21.58
C GLY A 276 -16.37 -24.36 -21.79
N TYR A 277 -16.75 -23.27 -21.12
CA TYR A 277 -15.99 -22.02 -21.11
C TYR A 277 -15.27 -21.82 -19.77
N THR A 278 -14.07 -21.22 -19.83
CA THR A 278 -13.45 -20.57 -18.65
C THR A 278 -13.96 -19.14 -18.50
N GLU A 279 -13.81 -18.56 -17.30
CA GLU A 279 -14.25 -17.18 -17.02
C GLU A 279 -13.60 -16.16 -17.98
N ASN A 280 -12.30 -16.30 -18.21
CA ASN A 280 -11.55 -15.39 -19.09
C ASN A 280 -12.05 -15.49 -20.55
N GLU A 281 -12.18 -16.70 -21.08
CA GLU A 281 -12.67 -16.93 -22.45
C GLU A 281 -14.10 -16.42 -22.64
N TYR A 282 -14.95 -16.58 -21.62
CA TYR A 282 -16.33 -16.09 -21.66
C TYR A 282 -16.39 -14.57 -21.69
N ASN A 283 -15.60 -13.90 -20.83
CA ASN A 283 -15.51 -12.45 -20.79
C ASN A 283 -14.95 -11.88 -22.09
N GLU A 284 -13.92 -12.51 -22.68
CA GLU A 284 -13.41 -12.13 -24.00
C GLU A 284 -14.50 -12.25 -25.07
N LYS A 285 -15.26 -13.35 -25.08
CA LYS A 285 -16.33 -13.59 -26.04
C LYS A 285 -17.47 -12.56 -25.90
N ILE A 286 -17.91 -12.26 -24.68
CA ILE A 286 -18.92 -11.21 -24.43
C ILE A 286 -18.39 -9.83 -24.80
N GLY A 287 -17.11 -9.56 -24.54
CA GLY A 287 -16.46 -8.30 -24.89
C GLY A 287 -16.47 -8.01 -26.40
N THR A 288 -16.62 -9.04 -27.23
CA THR A 288 -16.79 -8.86 -28.68
C THR A 288 -18.25 -8.55 -29.05
N SER A 289 -18.48 -7.39 -29.67
CA SER A 289 -19.81 -7.04 -30.18
C SER A 289 -20.16 -7.86 -31.43
N ILE A 290 -21.40 -8.34 -31.54
CA ILE A 290 -21.92 -9.04 -32.73
C ILE A 290 -22.64 -8.09 -33.69
N SER A 291 -22.97 -6.87 -33.26
CA SER A 291 -23.80 -5.92 -34.02
C SER A 291 -23.19 -5.49 -35.36
N ARG A 292 -24.04 -5.20 -36.34
CA ARG A 292 -23.66 -4.69 -37.67
C ARG A 292 -23.03 -3.28 -37.61
N GLU A 293 -23.40 -2.48 -36.61
CA GLU A 293 -22.94 -1.09 -36.46
C GLU A 293 -21.49 -1.00 -35.96
N ARG A 294 -21.07 -1.94 -35.11
CA ARG A 294 -19.72 -1.97 -34.55
C ARG A 294 -18.71 -2.73 -35.39
N ASN A 295 -19.18 -3.57 -36.31
CA ASN A 295 -18.34 -4.42 -37.14
C ASN A 295 -18.47 -4.09 -38.62
N THR A 296 -17.45 -4.42 -39.41
CA THR A 296 -17.59 -4.41 -40.86
C THR A 296 -18.60 -5.45 -41.33
N LEU A 297 -19.26 -5.19 -42.46
CA LEU A 297 -20.27 -6.09 -43.02
C LEU A 297 -19.74 -7.51 -43.25
N ARG A 298 -18.45 -7.64 -43.61
CA ARG A 298 -17.78 -8.94 -43.80
C ARG A 298 -17.68 -9.72 -42.48
N ILE A 299 -17.23 -9.05 -41.41
CA ILE A 299 -17.10 -9.67 -40.08
C ILE A 299 -18.48 -10.03 -39.53
N PHE A 300 -19.45 -9.12 -39.62
CA PHE A 300 -20.84 -9.37 -39.22
C PHE A 300 -21.42 -10.61 -39.89
N ARG A 301 -21.32 -10.69 -41.23
CA ARG A 301 -21.77 -11.86 -42.00
C ARG A 301 -21.06 -13.14 -41.59
N LYS A 302 -19.78 -13.08 -41.20
CA LYS A 302 -19.03 -14.24 -40.70
C LYS A 302 -19.51 -14.68 -39.33
N LEU A 303 -19.83 -13.75 -38.42
CA LEU A 303 -20.31 -14.04 -37.07
C LEU A 303 -21.72 -14.65 -37.05
N VAL A 304 -22.62 -14.14 -37.89
CA VAL A 304 -24.02 -14.59 -37.95
C VAL A 304 -24.20 -15.87 -38.78
N ARG A 305 -23.21 -16.25 -39.60
CA ARG A 305 -23.29 -17.44 -40.44
C ARG A 305 -23.43 -18.71 -39.59
N SER A 306 -24.49 -19.48 -39.82
CA SER A 306 -24.67 -20.79 -39.20
C SER A 306 -23.57 -21.77 -39.65
N LYS A 307 -23.18 -22.69 -38.76
CA LYS A 307 -22.16 -23.70 -39.08
C LYS A 307 -22.64 -24.69 -40.14
N ALA A 308 -23.91 -25.09 -40.06
CA ALA A 308 -24.56 -25.90 -41.08
C ALA A 308 -25.46 -25.02 -41.95
N CYS A 309 -25.31 -25.13 -43.26
CA CYS A 309 -26.23 -24.55 -44.23
C CYS A 309 -26.71 -25.67 -45.15
N HIS A 310 -27.99 -26.03 -45.05
CA HIS A 310 -28.63 -26.97 -45.96
C HIS A 310 -29.37 -26.18 -47.03
N VAL A 311 -29.38 -26.72 -48.25
CA VAL A 311 -30.21 -26.18 -49.33
C VAL A 311 -31.58 -26.84 -49.20
N ASN A 312 -32.64 -26.04 -49.00
CA ASN A 312 -33.98 -26.53 -48.69
C ASN A 312 -34.57 -27.50 -49.73
N SER A 313 -34.02 -27.55 -50.95
CA SER A 313 -34.52 -28.37 -52.05
C SER A 313 -33.78 -29.69 -52.27
N LYS A 314 -32.70 -29.99 -51.54
CA LYS A 314 -31.89 -31.20 -51.75
C LYS A 314 -31.93 -32.11 -50.52
N ALA A 315 -32.21 -33.39 -50.73
CA ALA A 315 -32.11 -34.40 -49.68
C ALA A 315 -30.66 -34.49 -49.16
N ILE A 316 -30.50 -34.63 -47.85
CA ILE A 316 -29.18 -34.74 -47.22
C ILE A 316 -28.75 -36.20 -47.33
N GLU A 317 -27.79 -36.47 -48.21
CA GLU A 317 -27.19 -37.78 -48.34
C GLU A 317 -26.18 -38.02 -47.21
N PRO A 318 -26.14 -39.23 -46.62
CA PRO A 318 -25.16 -39.56 -45.59
C PRO A 318 -23.74 -39.57 -46.18
N PHE A 319 -22.77 -39.10 -45.39
CA PHE A 319 -21.37 -39.12 -45.78
C PHE A 319 -20.83 -40.55 -45.77
N HIS A 320 -20.41 -41.06 -46.94
CA HIS A 320 -19.71 -42.34 -47.07
C HIS A 320 -18.22 -42.09 -47.33
N TYR A 321 -17.38 -42.43 -46.36
CA TYR A 321 -15.93 -42.35 -46.51
C TYR A 321 -15.42 -43.60 -47.24
N SER A 322 -14.76 -43.41 -48.39
CA SER A 322 -14.04 -44.48 -49.10
C SER A 322 -12.54 -44.16 -49.01
N PRO A 323 -11.74 -44.94 -48.26
CA PRO A 323 -10.29 -44.78 -48.27
C PRO A 323 -9.71 -45.21 -49.64
N GLU A 324 -8.73 -44.45 -50.13
CA GLU A 324 -7.96 -44.74 -51.37
C GLU A 324 -6.94 -45.87 -51.18
#